data_AF-C6T996-F1
#
_entry.id   AF-C6T996-F1
#
_cell.length_a   1.000
_cell.length_b   1.000
_cell.length_c   1.000
_cell.angle_alpha   90.00
_cell.angle_beta   90.00
_cell.angle_gamma   90.00
#
_symmetry.space_group_name_H-M   'P 1'
#
loop_
_entity.id
_entity.type
_entity.pdbx_description
1 polymer ?
#
loop_
_entity_poly.entity_id
_entity_poly.type
_entity_poly.pdbx_seq_one_letter_code
_entity_poly.pdbx_strand_id
1 'polypeptide(L)'
;MRLALVIVAAVMLFLAFLGFLFSIFGLQGLVYFLVIVGWILVAGTFILCGVFLFLHNVVADTCVAMDGWVQNPTAHTALDEILPCVDNATAQETLLRTRDVTHQLVNLVDNIVSNVTNRNLPPAAVPLYYNQSGPLMPRLCNPFNSDLTNRSCADGEVSLDNAAEVWKNYTCEVSSSGICKTPGRMTPTIYGQMEAAVNVSYGLYHYGPFLVDLQDCTFVRKTFTDISNDHCPGLQRNSQLIYIGLVLVSAAVMLSLIFWVIYARERRHRVYTKQFIEG
;
A
#
# COMPACT_ATOMS: atom_id res chain seq x y z
N MET A 1 2.15 -20.09 -8.75
CA MET A 1 1.52 -21.12 -7.88
C MET A 1 0.63 -22.09 -8.67
N ARG A 2 -0.45 -21.65 -9.34
CA ARG A 2 -1.32 -22.54 -10.14
C ARG A 2 -0.58 -23.37 -11.19
N LEU A 3 0.29 -22.73 -11.98
CA LEU A 3 1.09 -23.40 -13.01
C LEU A 3 2.06 -24.45 -12.42
N ALA A 4 2.65 -24.16 -11.25
CA ALA A 4 3.53 -25.11 -10.56
C ALA A 4 2.77 -26.36 -10.07
N LEU A 5 1.57 -26.19 -9.51
CA LEU A 5 0.71 -27.30 -9.10
C LEU A 5 0.28 -28.18 -10.28
N VAL A 6 -0.04 -27.57 -11.44
CA VAL A 6 -0.37 -28.31 -12.66
C VAL A 6 0.82 -29.10 -13.19
N ILE A 7 2.03 -28.50 -13.20
CA ILE A 7 3.26 -29.18 -13.60
C ILE A 7 3.53 -30.37 -12.67
N VAL A 8 3.43 -30.18 -11.36
CA VAL A 8 3.64 -31.23 -10.36
C VAL A 8 2.66 -32.39 -10.56
N ALA A 9 1.38 -32.10 -10.79
CA ALA A 9 0.37 -33.12 -11.09
C ALA A 9 0.67 -33.87 -12.40
N ALA A 10 1.02 -33.16 -13.47
CA ALA A 10 1.35 -33.77 -14.77
C ALA A 10 2.58 -34.67 -14.69
N VAL A 11 3.63 -34.22 -13.99
CA VAL A 11 4.85 -35.01 -13.76
C VAL A 11 4.54 -36.27 -12.95
N MET A 12 3.73 -36.17 -11.90
CA MET A 12 3.33 -37.34 -11.11
C MET A 12 2.55 -38.37 -11.93
N LEU A 13 1.60 -37.93 -12.76
CA LEU A 13 0.85 -38.82 -13.65
C LEU A 13 1.75 -39.48 -14.70
N PHE A 14 2.68 -38.72 -15.27
CA PHE A 14 3.62 -39.25 -16.25
C PHE A 14 4.56 -40.29 -15.64
N LEU A 15 5.09 -40.03 -14.45
CA LEU A 15 5.94 -40.98 -13.73
C LEU A 15 5.16 -42.24 -13.31
N ALA A 16 3.89 -42.08 -12.88
CA ALA A 16 2.98 -43.18 -12.61
C ALA A 16 2.80 -44.08 -13.85
N PHE A 17 2.57 -43.48 -15.01
CA PHE A 17 2.40 -44.20 -16.28
C PHE A 17 3.67 -44.94 -16.70
N LEU A 18 4.84 -44.27 -16.67
CA LEU A 18 6.12 -44.90 -17.02
C LEU A 18 6.47 -46.07 -16.09
N GLY A 19 6.28 -45.90 -14.78
CA GLY A 19 6.57 -46.98 -13.83
C GLY A 19 5.66 -48.18 -14.01
N PHE A 20 4.39 -47.98 -14.36
CA PHE A 20 3.48 -49.07 -14.73
C PHE A 20 3.98 -49.83 -15.97
N LEU A 21 4.34 -49.12 -17.05
CA LEU A 21 4.87 -49.75 -18.26
C LEU A 21 6.15 -50.54 -18.00
N PHE A 22 7.12 -49.94 -17.31
CA PHE A 22 8.39 -50.63 -17.02
C PHE A 22 8.23 -51.82 -16.07
N SER A 23 7.25 -51.77 -15.16
CA SER A 23 6.86 -52.89 -14.31
C SER A 23 6.33 -54.08 -15.13
N ILE A 24 5.56 -53.83 -16.19
CA ILE A 24 5.09 -54.86 -17.14
C ILE A 24 6.26 -55.42 -17.98
N PHE A 25 7.10 -54.56 -18.55
CA PHE A 25 8.23 -55.00 -19.38
C PHE A 25 9.36 -55.67 -18.57
N GLY A 26 9.37 -55.54 -17.24
CA GLY A 26 10.33 -56.22 -16.37
C GLY A 26 11.70 -55.54 -16.29
N LEU A 27 11.77 -54.25 -16.61
CA LEU A 27 12.99 -53.44 -16.61
C LEU A 27 13.35 -53.01 -15.17
N GLN A 28 13.91 -53.94 -14.39
CA GLN A 28 14.09 -53.79 -12.94
C GLN A 28 14.88 -52.54 -12.53
N GLY A 29 15.98 -52.20 -13.21
CA GLY A 29 16.79 -51.02 -12.89
C GLY A 29 16.02 -49.70 -13.00
N LEU A 30 15.19 -49.56 -14.04
CA LEU A 30 14.37 -48.37 -14.25
C LEU A 30 13.22 -48.26 -13.25
N VAL A 31 12.61 -49.39 -12.86
CA VAL A 31 11.57 -49.41 -11.82
C VAL A 31 12.15 -48.96 -10.48
N TYR A 32 13.34 -49.45 -10.10
CA TYR A 32 13.99 -49.03 -8.86
C TYR A 32 14.34 -47.55 -8.83
N PHE A 33 14.86 -47.00 -9.93
CA PHE A 33 15.12 -45.57 -10.05
C PHE A 33 13.84 -44.74 -9.90
N LEU A 34 12.76 -45.13 -10.59
CA LEU A 34 11.46 -44.44 -10.50
C LEU A 34 10.85 -44.51 -9.09
N VAL A 35 11.06 -45.60 -8.36
CA VAL A 35 10.60 -45.71 -6.97
C VAL A 35 11.31 -44.69 -6.07
N ILE A 36 12.63 -44.51 -6.21
CA ILE A 36 13.38 -43.51 -5.45
C ILE A 36 12.87 -42.10 -5.78
N VAL A 37 12.71 -41.76 -7.06
CA VAL A 37 12.17 -40.47 -7.50
C VAL A 37 10.75 -40.26 -6.98
N GLY A 38 9.91 -41.30 -7.03
CA GLY A 38 8.54 -41.27 -6.53
C GLY A 38 8.47 -40.96 -5.04
N TRP A 39 9.31 -41.58 -4.21
CA TRP A 39 9.36 -41.28 -2.77
C TRP A 39 9.82 -39.86 -2.46
N ILE A 40 10.79 -39.33 -3.22
CA ILE A 40 11.21 -37.93 -3.11
C ILE A 40 10.03 -37.00 -3.42
N LEU A 41 9.27 -37.29 -4.47
CA LEU A 41 8.08 -36.51 -4.83
C LEU A 41 7.00 -36.58 -3.75
N VAL A 42 6.72 -37.76 -3.21
CA VAL A 42 5.76 -37.95 -2.10
C VAL A 42 6.17 -37.11 -0.88
N ALA A 43 7.44 -37.16 -0.48
CA ALA A 43 7.96 -36.35 0.62
C ALA A 43 7.79 -34.85 0.34
N GLY A 44 8.14 -34.40 -0.88
CA GLY A 44 7.95 -33.02 -1.32
C GLY A 44 6.48 -32.58 -1.29
N THR A 45 5.54 -33.41 -1.74
CA THR A 45 4.11 -33.09 -1.73
C THR A 45 3.53 -33.03 -0.31
N PHE A 46 4.02 -33.84 0.63
CA PHE A 46 3.63 -33.72 2.05
C PHE A 46 4.12 -32.44 2.70
N ILE A 47 5.37 -32.03 2.41
CA ILE A 47 5.89 -30.74 2.89
C ILE A 47 5.06 -29.60 2.32
N LEU A 48 4.80 -29.61 1.01
CA LEU A 48 3.97 -28.61 0.34
C LEU A 48 2.55 -28.56 0.93
N CYS A 49 1.97 -29.73 1.20
CA CYS A 49 0.68 -29.88 1.86
C CYS A 49 0.66 -29.20 3.25
N GLY A 50 1.68 -29.44 4.08
CA GLY A 50 1.83 -28.78 5.38
C GLY A 50 1.93 -27.25 5.27
N VAL A 51 2.68 -26.74 4.28
CA VAL A 51 2.77 -25.30 4.01
C VAL A 51 1.41 -24.72 3.61
N PHE A 52 0.66 -25.37 2.72
CA PHE A 52 -0.67 -24.90 2.32
C PHE A 52 -1.70 -24.95 3.46
N LEU A 53 -1.60 -25.94 4.35
CA LEU A 53 -2.44 -26.00 5.56
C LEU A 53 -2.11 -24.85 6.52
N PHE A 54 -0.82 -24.56 6.73
CA PHE A 54 -0.41 -23.40 7.52
C PHE A 54 -0.93 -22.10 6.91
N LEU A 55 -0.75 -21.90 5.59
CA LEU A 55 -1.26 -20.74 4.87
C LEU A 55 -2.78 -20.62 4.97
N HIS A 56 -3.52 -21.73 4.93
CA HIS A 56 -4.97 -21.72 5.08
C HIS A 56 -5.40 -21.16 6.43
N ASN A 57 -4.75 -21.60 7.53
CA ASN A 57 -5.05 -21.10 8.87
C ASN A 57 -4.65 -19.63 9.02
N VAL A 58 -3.44 -19.25 8.59
CA VAL A 58 -2.99 -17.84 8.66
C VAL A 58 -3.92 -16.92 7.89
N VAL A 59 -4.34 -17.32 6.68
CA VAL A 59 -5.31 -16.54 5.90
C VAL A 59 -6.65 -16.45 6.62
N ALA A 60 -7.17 -17.56 7.14
CA ALA A 60 -8.44 -17.56 7.87
C ALA A 60 -8.40 -16.64 9.10
N ASP A 61 -7.35 -16.76 9.92
CA ASP A 61 -7.15 -15.94 11.11
C ASP A 61 -6.99 -14.46 10.76
N THR A 62 -6.23 -14.16 9.70
CA THR A 62 -6.04 -12.78 9.22
C THR A 62 -7.36 -12.18 8.73
N CYS A 63 -8.16 -12.96 8.00
CA CYS A 63 -9.46 -12.52 7.50
C CYS A 63 -10.45 -12.23 8.65
N VAL A 64 -10.50 -13.09 9.67
CA VAL A 64 -11.32 -12.87 10.87
C VAL A 64 -10.83 -11.64 11.65
N ALA A 65 -9.52 -11.46 11.77
CA ALA A 65 -8.95 -10.29 12.44
C ALA A 65 -9.27 -8.98 11.69
N MET A 66 -9.18 -8.98 10.35
CA MET A 66 -9.56 -7.84 9.51
C MET A 66 -11.04 -7.50 9.65
N ASP A 67 -11.93 -8.50 9.58
CA ASP A 67 -13.37 -8.31 9.74
C ASP A 67 -13.75 -7.80 11.14
N GLY A 68 -13.15 -8.38 12.19
CA GLY A 68 -13.36 -7.96 13.57
C GLY A 68 -12.93 -6.52 13.82
N TRP A 69 -11.81 -6.09 13.23
CA TRP A 69 -11.35 -4.70 13.31
C TRP A 69 -12.27 -3.74 12.57
N VAL A 70 -12.76 -4.10 11.38
CA VAL A 70 -13.72 -3.27 10.61
C VAL A 70 -14.99 -3.00 11.42
N GLN A 71 -15.49 -3.99 12.14
CA GLN A 71 -16.69 -3.87 12.96
C GLN A 71 -16.48 -3.04 14.23
N ASN A 72 -15.31 -3.16 14.88
CA ASN A 72 -15.00 -2.49 16.15
C ASN A 72 -13.57 -1.90 16.16
N PRO A 73 -13.29 -0.81 15.42
CA PRO A 73 -11.93 -0.29 15.25
C PRO A 73 -11.36 0.36 16.52
N THR A 74 -12.21 0.76 17.47
CA THR A 74 -11.82 1.40 18.74
C THR A 74 -11.81 0.44 19.94
N ALA A 75 -12.18 -0.82 19.73
CA ALA A 75 -11.96 -1.86 20.74
C ALA A 75 -10.49 -2.29 20.63
N HIS A 76 -9.81 -2.48 21.77
CA HIS A 76 -8.43 -2.98 21.82
C HIS A 76 -8.29 -4.29 21.04
N THR A 77 -7.96 -4.17 19.76
CA THR A 77 -7.79 -5.26 18.81
C THR A 77 -6.31 -5.33 18.45
N ALA A 78 -5.86 -6.47 17.93
CA ALA A 78 -4.46 -6.66 17.54
C ALA A 78 -3.96 -5.65 16.48
N LEU A 79 -4.88 -4.94 15.82
CA LEU A 79 -4.58 -3.97 14.75
C LEU A 79 -4.70 -2.50 15.21
N ASP A 80 -5.35 -2.24 16.36
CA ASP A 80 -5.51 -0.89 16.94
C ASP A 80 -4.16 -0.27 17.34
N GLU A 81 -3.22 -1.08 17.87
CA GLU A 81 -1.88 -0.62 18.23
C GLU A 81 -1.01 -0.20 17.03
N ILE A 82 -1.33 -0.68 15.83
CA ILE A 82 -0.58 -0.40 14.58
C ILE A 82 -1.24 0.73 13.79
N LEU A 83 -2.57 0.86 13.90
CA LEU A 83 -3.39 1.83 13.19
C LEU A 83 -4.20 2.66 14.21
N PRO A 84 -3.60 3.69 14.83
CA PRO A 84 -4.30 4.54 15.79
C PRO A 84 -5.27 5.46 15.06
N CYS A 85 -6.45 4.94 14.79
CA CYS A 85 -7.54 5.66 14.15
C CYS A 85 -8.21 6.56 15.15
N VAL A 86 -8.48 7.81 14.76
CA VAL A 86 -9.33 8.69 15.57
C VAL A 86 -10.79 8.53 15.14
N ASP A 87 -11.71 8.85 16.03
CA ASP A 87 -13.12 8.89 15.69
C ASP A 87 -13.43 10.00 14.68
N ASN A 88 -14.51 9.82 13.92
CA ASN A 88 -14.92 10.77 12.88
C ASN A 88 -15.17 12.19 13.46
N ALA A 89 -15.63 12.34 14.71
CA ALA A 89 -15.85 13.66 15.27
C ALA A 89 -14.52 14.40 15.49
N THR A 90 -13.51 13.72 16.05
CA THR A 90 -12.14 14.25 16.19
C THR A 90 -11.50 14.54 14.83
N ALA A 91 -11.70 13.69 13.84
CA ALA A 91 -11.23 13.92 12.47
C ALA A 91 -11.86 15.18 11.84
N GLN A 92 -13.19 15.35 11.96
CA GLN A 92 -13.88 16.55 11.49
C GLN A 92 -13.45 17.82 12.24
N GLU A 93 -13.22 17.74 13.55
CA GLU A 93 -12.67 18.85 14.31
C GLU A 93 -11.26 19.22 13.80
N THR A 94 -10.41 18.23 13.54
CA THR A 94 -9.07 18.44 12.98
C THR A 94 -9.13 19.11 11.61
N LEU A 95 -10.08 18.72 10.77
CA LEU A 95 -10.34 19.35 9.47
C LEU A 95 -10.75 20.82 9.64
N LEU A 96 -11.69 21.11 10.55
CA LEU A 96 -12.12 22.48 10.84
C LEU A 96 -10.96 23.34 11.34
N ARG A 97 -10.11 22.80 12.23
CA ARG A 97 -8.89 23.48 12.70
C ARG A 97 -7.92 23.75 11.56
N THR A 98 -7.76 22.81 10.65
CA THR A 98 -6.89 22.97 9.47
C THR A 98 -7.40 24.09 8.56
N ARG A 99 -8.72 24.17 8.35
CA ARG A 99 -9.36 25.29 7.61
C ARG A 99 -9.17 26.62 8.31
N ASP A 100 -9.37 26.67 9.62
CA ASP A 100 -9.20 27.88 10.43
C ASP A 100 -7.75 28.40 10.39
N VAL A 101 -6.77 27.51 10.58
CA VAL A 101 -5.35 27.89 10.47
C VAL A 101 -5.01 28.41 9.07
N THR A 102 -5.53 27.76 8.01
CA THR A 102 -5.33 28.22 6.63
C THR A 102 -5.96 29.61 6.43
N HIS A 103 -7.20 29.80 6.88
CA HIS A 103 -7.92 31.07 6.80
C HIS A 103 -7.18 32.19 7.53
N GLN A 104 -6.69 31.94 8.74
CA GLN A 104 -5.94 32.92 9.53
C GLN A 104 -4.59 33.25 8.91
N LEU A 105 -3.86 32.25 8.39
CA LEU A 105 -2.56 32.45 7.75
C LEU A 105 -2.69 33.30 6.48
N VAL A 106 -3.69 33.03 5.64
CA VAL A 106 -3.97 33.85 4.45
C VAL A 106 -4.35 35.28 4.84
N ASN A 107 -5.18 35.47 5.86
CA ASN A 107 -5.55 36.81 6.35
C ASN A 107 -4.34 37.57 6.92
N LEU A 108 -3.41 36.88 7.59
CA LEU A 108 -2.18 37.49 8.07
C LEU A 108 -1.32 37.96 6.90
N VAL A 109 -1.20 37.13 5.86
CA VAL A 109 -0.47 37.51 4.65
C VAL A 109 -1.13 38.70 3.95
N ASP A 110 -2.46 38.69 3.77
CA ASP A 110 -3.20 39.81 3.16
C ASP A 110 -3.09 41.12 3.95
N ASN A 111 -3.03 41.03 5.29
CA ASN A 111 -2.75 42.18 6.14
C ASN A 111 -1.36 42.74 5.92
N ILE A 112 -0.35 41.89 5.68
CA ILE A 112 1.00 42.34 5.31
C ILE A 112 0.97 42.99 3.92
N VAL A 113 0.27 42.39 2.94
CA VAL A 113 0.11 42.95 1.60
C VAL A 113 -0.45 44.37 1.67
N SER A 114 -1.56 44.53 2.36
CA SER A 114 -2.30 45.79 2.39
C SER A 114 -1.65 46.87 3.26
N ASN A 115 -1.15 46.51 4.44
CA ASN A 115 -0.66 47.49 5.43
C ASN A 115 0.85 47.74 5.37
N VAL A 116 1.63 46.84 4.77
CA VAL A 116 3.10 46.94 4.72
C VAL A 116 3.59 47.12 3.29
N THR A 117 3.35 46.15 2.40
CA THR A 117 3.97 46.18 1.06
C THR A 117 3.30 47.19 0.14
N ASN A 118 1.97 47.28 0.15
CA ASN A 118 1.20 48.23 -0.68
C ASN A 118 1.09 49.62 -0.06
N ARG A 119 1.52 49.80 1.19
CA ARG A 119 1.50 51.10 1.87
C ARG A 119 2.80 51.86 1.58
N ASN A 120 2.67 53.09 1.09
CA ASN A 120 3.82 54.00 0.93
C ASN A 120 4.22 54.55 2.31
N LEU A 121 5.05 53.79 3.03
CA LEU A 121 5.51 54.16 4.36
C LEU A 121 6.52 55.33 4.31
N PRO A 122 6.49 56.25 5.28
CA PRO A 122 7.46 57.34 5.34
C PRO A 122 8.83 56.84 5.80
N PRO A 123 9.93 57.54 5.49
CA PRO A 123 11.28 57.17 5.92
C PRO A 123 11.46 57.00 7.44
N ALA A 124 10.61 57.66 8.25
CA ALA A 124 10.61 57.52 9.70
C ALA A 124 10.07 56.15 10.20
N ALA A 125 9.41 55.37 9.34
CA ALA A 125 8.81 54.08 9.69
C ALA A 125 9.83 52.92 9.64
N VAL A 126 11.07 53.14 10.07
CA VAL A 126 12.08 52.08 10.23
C VAL A 126 11.60 51.10 11.31
N PRO A 127 11.66 49.77 11.11
CA PRO A 127 12.35 49.03 10.04
C PRO A 127 11.47 48.68 8.81
N LEU A 128 10.20 49.11 8.78
CA LEU A 128 9.24 48.77 7.72
C LEU A 128 9.42 49.60 6.43
N TYR A 129 10.19 50.68 6.49
CA TYR A 129 10.52 51.48 5.31
C TYR A 129 11.70 50.89 4.54
N TYR A 130 11.49 50.61 3.24
CA TYR A 130 12.54 50.11 2.35
C TYR A 130 12.43 50.64 0.91
N ASN A 131 11.85 51.83 0.72
CA ASN A 131 11.63 52.48 -0.58
C ASN A 131 10.68 51.69 -1.51
N GLN A 132 9.50 51.35 -0.98
CA GLN A 132 8.40 50.71 -1.70
C GLN A 132 8.02 51.52 -2.94
N SER A 133 8.43 51.03 -4.11
CA SER A 133 8.19 51.66 -5.41
C SER A 133 7.64 50.63 -6.39
N GLY A 134 6.91 51.02 -7.44
CA GLY A 134 6.31 50.05 -8.38
C GLY A 134 4.83 49.71 -8.11
N PRO A 135 4.26 48.79 -8.90
CA PRO A 135 2.82 48.51 -8.92
C PRO A 135 2.34 47.88 -7.61
N LEU A 136 1.04 48.05 -7.30
CA LEU A 136 0.44 47.42 -6.13
C LEU A 136 0.39 45.90 -6.32
N MET A 137 0.74 45.18 -5.27
CA MET A 137 0.73 43.73 -5.26
C MET A 137 -0.69 43.19 -5.10
N PRO A 138 -1.09 42.15 -5.87
CA PRO A 138 -2.38 41.51 -5.70
C PRO A 138 -2.47 40.82 -4.33
N ARG A 139 -3.69 40.79 -3.80
CA ARG A 139 -4.02 40.15 -2.53
C ARG A 139 -4.03 38.63 -2.67
N LEU A 140 -3.73 37.92 -1.59
CA LEU A 140 -3.84 36.47 -1.58
C LEU A 140 -5.31 36.07 -1.45
N CYS A 141 -5.76 35.17 -2.32
CA CYS A 141 -7.09 34.61 -2.20
C CYS A 141 -7.19 33.72 -0.96
N ASN A 142 -8.14 34.04 -0.09
CA ASN A 142 -8.54 33.13 0.97
C ASN A 142 -9.52 32.10 0.41
N PRO A 143 -9.19 30.79 0.46
CA PRO A 143 -10.09 29.74 -0.01
C PRO A 143 -11.29 29.54 0.92
N PHE A 144 -11.29 30.15 2.10
CA PHE A 144 -12.34 30.02 3.10
C PHE A 144 -12.96 31.38 3.47
N ASN A 145 -14.24 31.36 3.81
CA ASN A 145 -14.95 32.46 4.46
C ASN A 145 -14.67 32.46 5.99
N SER A 146 -15.14 33.50 6.69
CA SER A 146 -15.00 33.59 8.16
C SER A 146 -15.74 32.48 8.93
N ASP A 147 -16.73 31.85 8.30
CA ASP A 147 -17.45 30.67 8.80
C ASP A 147 -16.83 29.34 8.36
N LEU A 148 -15.62 29.39 7.76
CA LEU A 148 -14.85 28.24 7.26
C LEU A 148 -15.49 27.47 6.10
N THR A 149 -16.52 28.06 5.46
CA THR A 149 -17.07 27.54 4.20
C THR A 149 -16.16 27.88 3.02
N ASN A 150 -16.22 27.07 1.96
CA ASN A 150 -15.41 27.32 0.77
C ASN A 150 -15.81 28.64 0.10
N ARG A 151 -14.82 29.38 -0.38
CA ARG A 151 -14.97 30.67 -1.05
C ARG A 151 -14.29 30.66 -2.41
N SER A 152 -14.96 31.21 -3.41
CA SER A 152 -14.32 31.53 -4.69
C SER A 152 -13.53 32.84 -4.59
N CYS A 153 -12.34 32.88 -5.18
CA CYS A 153 -11.51 34.07 -5.21
C CYS A 153 -12.20 35.22 -5.96
N ALA A 154 -12.05 36.44 -5.44
CA ALA A 154 -12.54 37.65 -6.10
C ALA A 154 -11.58 38.10 -7.21
N ASP A 155 -12.08 38.92 -8.14
CA ASP A 155 -11.27 39.50 -9.21
C ASP A 155 -10.07 40.29 -8.64
N GLY A 156 -8.87 39.99 -9.12
CA GLY A 156 -7.62 40.62 -8.68
C GLY A 156 -6.93 39.96 -7.47
N GLU A 157 -7.52 38.91 -6.91
CA GLU A 157 -6.84 38.03 -5.95
C GLU A 157 -6.01 36.96 -6.68
N VAL A 158 -4.91 36.53 -6.07
CA VAL A 158 -4.08 35.43 -6.57
C VAL A 158 -4.32 34.16 -5.76
N SER A 159 -4.47 33.00 -6.44
CA SER A 159 -4.64 31.72 -5.75
C SER A 159 -3.34 31.28 -5.06
N LEU A 160 -3.47 30.38 -4.07
CA LEU A 160 -2.33 29.78 -3.37
C LEU A 160 -1.35 29.10 -4.32
N ASP A 161 -1.83 28.51 -5.41
CA ASP A 161 -1.02 27.80 -6.40
C ASP A 161 -0.02 28.71 -7.14
N ASN A 162 -0.45 29.94 -7.45
CA ASN A 162 0.29 30.85 -8.32
C ASN A 162 0.92 32.03 -7.56
N ALA A 163 0.57 32.22 -6.28
CA ALA A 163 0.96 33.41 -5.51
C ALA A 163 2.48 33.62 -5.45
N ALA A 164 3.27 32.57 -5.21
CA ALA A 164 4.72 32.67 -5.12
C ALA A 164 5.37 33.16 -6.43
N GLU A 165 4.87 32.69 -7.58
CA GLU A 165 5.36 33.09 -8.89
C GLU A 165 4.94 34.53 -9.23
N VAL A 166 3.68 34.88 -8.99
CA VAL A 166 3.15 36.22 -9.25
C VAL A 166 3.87 37.27 -8.39
N TRP A 167 4.05 37.01 -7.10
CA TRP A 167 4.68 37.96 -6.17
C TRP A 167 6.18 38.13 -6.39
N LYS A 168 6.86 37.16 -7.00
CA LYS A 168 8.26 37.28 -7.38
C LYS A 168 8.53 38.53 -8.23
N ASN A 169 7.59 38.85 -9.13
CA ASN A 169 7.68 40.02 -10.02
C ASN A 169 7.56 41.38 -9.30
N TYR A 170 7.22 41.39 -8.01
CA TYR A 170 7.13 42.59 -7.18
C TYR A 170 8.34 42.77 -6.26
N THR A 171 9.33 41.88 -6.36
CA THR A 171 10.55 41.92 -5.56
C THR A 171 11.56 42.89 -6.15
N CYS A 172 12.08 43.79 -5.31
CA CYS A 172 13.13 44.73 -5.70
C CYS A 172 14.54 44.14 -5.48
N GLU A 173 15.53 44.71 -6.16
CA GLU A 173 16.94 44.50 -5.83
C GLU A 173 17.32 45.42 -4.67
N VAL A 174 18.00 44.89 -3.65
CA VAL A 174 18.35 45.64 -2.43
C VAL A 174 19.79 46.13 -2.42
N SER A 175 20.04 47.25 -1.73
CA SER A 175 21.37 47.72 -1.37
C SER A 175 21.96 46.96 -0.18
N SER A 176 23.24 47.22 0.12
CA SER A 176 23.89 46.73 1.34
C SER A 176 23.22 47.20 2.63
N SER A 177 22.42 48.28 2.57
CA SER A 177 21.63 48.80 3.68
C SER A 177 20.18 48.25 3.72
N GLY A 178 19.83 47.30 2.85
CA GLY A 178 18.49 46.67 2.83
C GLY A 178 17.39 47.50 2.17
N ILE A 179 17.74 48.55 1.43
CA ILE A 179 16.78 49.46 0.76
C ILE A 179 16.63 49.05 -0.71
N CYS A 180 15.41 49.07 -1.26
CA CYS A 180 15.16 48.82 -2.68
C CYS A 180 15.87 49.85 -3.57
N LYS A 181 16.68 49.36 -4.52
CA LYS A 181 17.32 50.12 -5.60
C LYS A 181 16.45 50.20 -6.85
N THR A 182 15.75 49.11 -7.17
CA THR A 182 14.84 49.02 -8.31
C THR A 182 13.38 49.16 -7.85
N PRO A 183 12.45 49.52 -8.75
CA PRO A 183 11.03 49.52 -8.42
C PRO A 183 10.57 48.12 -7.95
N GLY A 184 10.12 48.02 -6.71
CA GLY A 184 9.46 46.85 -6.15
C GLY A 184 8.80 47.14 -4.79
N ARG A 185 7.83 46.29 -4.43
CA ARG A 185 7.03 46.42 -3.20
C ARG A 185 7.53 45.55 -2.05
N MET A 186 8.44 44.61 -2.31
CA MET A 186 9.03 43.75 -1.30
C MET A 186 10.53 43.58 -1.49
N THR A 187 11.24 43.36 -0.39
CA THR A 187 12.63 42.91 -0.41
C THR A 187 12.68 41.38 -0.55
N PRO A 188 13.81 40.80 -1.01
CA PRO A 188 13.97 39.35 -1.09
C PRO A 188 13.71 38.63 0.25
N THR A 189 14.02 39.26 1.38
CA THR A 189 13.75 38.71 2.72
C THR A 189 12.26 38.61 3.01
N ILE A 190 11.48 39.66 2.69
CA ILE A 190 10.03 39.65 2.85
C ILE A 190 9.41 38.64 1.89
N TYR A 191 9.88 38.58 0.63
CA TYR A 191 9.44 37.58 -0.34
C TYR A 191 9.56 36.16 0.21
N GLY A 192 10.73 35.77 0.74
CA GLY A 192 10.93 34.43 1.28
C GLY A 192 9.99 34.09 2.45
N GLN A 193 9.64 35.07 3.29
CA GLN A 193 8.65 34.88 4.36
C GLN A 193 7.23 34.71 3.82
N MET A 194 6.84 35.51 2.82
CA MET A 194 5.53 35.42 2.19
C MET A 194 5.37 34.12 1.40
N GLU A 195 6.41 33.69 0.68
CA GLU A 195 6.47 32.40 -0.03
C GLU A 195 6.33 31.24 0.95
N ALA A 196 7.05 31.25 2.07
CA ALA A 196 6.92 30.22 3.10
C ALA A 196 5.48 30.14 3.65
N ALA A 197 4.86 31.28 3.93
CA ALA A 197 3.48 31.34 4.42
C ALA A 197 2.47 30.81 3.38
N VAL A 198 2.65 31.15 2.10
CA VAL A 198 1.84 30.63 0.99
C VAL A 198 2.02 29.12 0.85
N ASN A 199 3.25 28.60 0.89
CA ASN A 199 3.52 27.17 0.76
C ASN A 199 2.90 26.35 1.90
N VAL A 200 2.96 26.87 3.14
CA VAL A 200 2.26 26.25 4.28
C VAL A 200 0.76 26.27 4.09
N SER A 201 0.19 27.41 3.68
CA SER A 201 -1.25 27.55 3.41
C SER A 201 -1.70 26.61 2.30
N TYR A 202 -0.91 26.49 1.23
CA TYR A 202 -1.12 25.57 0.11
C TYR A 202 -1.14 24.11 0.60
N GLY A 203 -0.15 23.72 1.41
CA GLY A 203 -0.07 22.36 1.95
C GLY A 203 -1.26 22.02 2.84
N LEU A 204 -1.65 22.92 3.74
CA LEU A 204 -2.82 22.73 4.61
C LEU A 204 -4.13 22.66 3.81
N TYR A 205 -4.27 23.48 2.76
CA TYR A 205 -5.46 23.49 1.91
C TYR A 205 -5.59 22.21 1.06
N HIS A 206 -4.51 21.79 0.39
CA HIS A 206 -4.55 20.70 -0.57
C HIS A 206 -4.42 19.31 0.09
N TYR A 207 -3.55 19.19 1.10
CA TYR A 207 -3.29 17.90 1.77
C TYR A 207 -4.11 17.71 3.04
N GLY A 208 -4.70 18.76 3.61
CA GLY A 208 -5.51 18.69 4.84
C GLY A 208 -6.62 17.63 4.78
N PRO A 209 -7.50 17.63 3.76
CA PRO A 209 -8.58 16.63 3.65
C PRO A 209 -8.05 15.19 3.60
N PHE A 210 -7.02 14.93 2.80
CA PHE A 210 -6.40 13.61 2.69
C PHE A 210 -5.81 13.15 4.03
N LEU A 211 -5.07 14.02 4.72
CA LEU A 211 -4.48 13.68 6.03
C LEU A 211 -5.56 13.34 7.07
N VAL A 212 -6.71 14.02 7.03
CA VAL A 212 -7.86 13.71 7.89
C VAL A 212 -8.51 12.37 7.52
N ASP A 213 -8.65 12.07 6.22
CA ASP A 213 -9.16 10.78 5.73
C ASP A 213 -8.23 9.59 6.06
N LEU A 214 -6.93 9.84 6.27
CA LEU A 214 -6.02 8.84 6.86
C LEU A 214 -6.26 8.67 8.36
N GLN A 215 -6.54 9.78 9.05
CA GLN A 215 -6.72 9.82 10.50
C GLN A 215 -7.98 9.07 10.95
N ASP A 216 -9.08 9.18 10.20
CA ASP A 216 -10.35 8.52 10.51
C ASP A 216 -10.37 7.02 10.12
N CYS A 217 -9.29 6.55 9.49
CA CYS A 217 -9.11 5.20 8.97
C CYS A 217 -10.22 4.71 8.04
N THR A 218 -11.01 5.59 7.45
CA THR A 218 -12.04 5.23 6.48
C THR A 218 -11.41 4.54 5.28
N PHE A 219 -10.20 4.97 4.87
CA PHE A 219 -9.43 4.30 3.83
C PHE A 219 -9.15 2.84 4.20
N VAL A 220 -8.56 2.60 5.36
CA VAL A 220 -8.17 1.25 5.82
C VAL A 220 -9.40 0.36 6.04
N ARG A 221 -10.47 0.91 6.63
CA ARG A 221 -11.74 0.21 6.81
C ARG A 221 -12.33 -0.24 5.49
N LYS A 222 -12.36 0.62 4.47
CA LYS A 222 -12.84 0.24 3.14
C LYS A 222 -11.98 -0.87 2.55
N THR A 223 -10.65 -0.72 2.57
CA THR A 223 -9.74 -1.73 2.04
C THR A 223 -9.89 -3.09 2.73
N PHE A 224 -9.97 -3.14 4.06
CA PHE A 224 -10.17 -4.41 4.77
C PHE A 224 -11.56 -5.00 4.55
N THR A 225 -12.59 -4.16 4.41
CA THR A 225 -13.92 -4.61 4.02
C THR A 225 -13.89 -5.30 2.65
N ASP A 226 -13.23 -4.69 1.68
CA ASP A 226 -13.13 -5.23 0.31
C ASP A 226 -12.30 -6.52 0.29
N ILE A 227 -11.20 -6.59 1.04
CA ILE A 227 -10.39 -7.81 1.16
C ILE A 227 -11.19 -8.93 1.85
N SER A 228 -11.85 -8.61 2.95
CA SER A 228 -12.66 -9.57 3.72
C SER A 228 -13.82 -10.12 2.88
N ASN A 229 -14.52 -9.28 2.13
CA ASN A 229 -15.68 -9.71 1.36
C ASN A 229 -15.30 -10.37 0.03
N ASP A 230 -14.37 -9.79 -0.73
CA ASP A 230 -14.14 -10.22 -2.11
C ASP A 230 -13.02 -11.26 -2.23
N HIS A 231 -12.03 -11.24 -1.33
CA HIS A 231 -10.81 -12.04 -1.48
C HIS A 231 -10.74 -13.20 -0.48
N CYS A 232 -11.10 -12.99 0.77
CA CYS A 232 -11.00 -14.01 1.82
C CYS A 232 -11.78 -15.30 1.52
N PRO A 233 -13.05 -15.28 1.05
CA PRO A 233 -13.79 -16.50 0.74
C PRO A 233 -13.13 -17.31 -0.39
N GLY A 234 -12.64 -16.60 -1.41
CA GLY A 234 -11.91 -17.19 -2.52
C GLY A 234 -10.59 -17.82 -2.08
N LEU A 235 -9.83 -17.11 -1.23
CA LEU A 235 -8.53 -17.57 -0.75
C LEU A 235 -8.67 -18.79 0.17
N GLN A 236 -9.67 -18.78 1.06
CA GLN A 236 -9.99 -19.90 1.94
C GLN A 236 -10.42 -21.14 1.14
N ARG A 237 -11.36 -20.99 0.20
CA ARG A 237 -11.85 -22.10 -0.63
C ARG A 237 -10.74 -22.67 -1.51
N ASN A 238 -9.94 -21.82 -2.15
CA ASN A 238 -8.88 -22.28 -3.04
C ASN A 238 -7.74 -22.97 -2.27
N SER A 239 -7.32 -22.42 -1.12
CA SER A 239 -6.29 -23.05 -0.27
C SER A 239 -6.75 -24.40 0.27
N GLN A 240 -8.01 -24.52 0.69
CA GLN A 240 -8.60 -25.78 1.12
C GLN A 240 -8.58 -26.84 0.01
N LEU A 241 -9.00 -26.47 -1.22
CA LEU A 241 -8.99 -27.38 -2.36
C LEU A 241 -7.57 -27.84 -2.74
N ILE A 242 -6.58 -26.95 -2.66
CA ILE A 242 -5.18 -27.27 -2.94
C ILE A 242 -4.65 -28.28 -1.90
N TYR A 243 -4.87 -28.03 -0.61
CA TYR A 243 -4.47 -28.95 0.44
C TYR A 243 -5.11 -30.34 0.27
N ILE A 244 -6.43 -30.41 0.05
CA ILE A 244 -7.15 -31.68 -0.17
C ILE A 244 -6.59 -32.41 -1.40
N GLY A 245 -6.39 -31.70 -2.51
CA GLY A 245 -5.85 -32.28 -3.74
C GLY A 245 -4.43 -32.83 -3.57
N LEU A 246 -3.57 -32.11 -2.85
CA LEU A 246 -2.20 -32.57 -2.56
C LEU A 246 -2.19 -33.83 -1.69
N VAL A 247 -3.04 -33.91 -0.65
CA VAL A 247 -3.18 -35.11 0.18
C VAL A 247 -3.62 -36.31 -0.65
N LEU A 248 -4.66 -36.13 -1.48
CA LEU A 248 -5.22 -37.21 -2.31
C LEU A 248 -4.20 -37.75 -3.30
N VAL A 249 -3.51 -36.87 -4.04
CA VAL A 249 -2.53 -37.30 -5.04
C VAL A 249 -1.30 -37.92 -4.39
N SER A 250 -0.81 -37.36 -3.28
CA SER A 250 0.31 -37.92 -2.51
C SER A 250 -0.01 -39.33 -2.01
N ALA A 251 -1.20 -39.54 -1.45
CA ALA A 251 -1.65 -40.86 -0.99
C ALA A 251 -1.77 -41.87 -2.14
N ALA A 252 -2.31 -41.45 -3.29
CA ALA A 252 -2.44 -42.32 -4.46
C ALA A 252 -1.08 -42.75 -5.03
N VAL A 253 -0.12 -41.82 -5.13
CA VAL A 253 1.25 -42.13 -5.58
C VAL A 253 1.97 -43.01 -4.57
N MET A 254 1.83 -42.77 -3.26
CA MET A 254 2.40 -43.64 -2.24
C MET A 254 1.90 -45.09 -2.38
N LEU A 255 0.59 -45.27 -2.51
CA LEU A 255 0.00 -46.60 -2.70
C LEU A 255 0.49 -47.27 -3.99
N SER A 256 0.57 -46.53 -5.10
CA SER A 256 1.05 -47.10 -6.37
C SER A 256 2.50 -47.57 -6.28
N LEU A 257 3.38 -46.79 -5.63
CA LEU A 257 4.77 -47.17 -5.38
C LEU A 257 4.88 -48.43 -4.51
N ILE A 258 4.07 -48.54 -3.45
CA ILE A 258 4.03 -49.73 -2.59
C ILE A 258 3.61 -50.96 -3.41
N PHE A 259 2.56 -50.86 -4.21
CA PHE A 259 2.12 -51.95 -5.08
C PHE A 259 3.19 -52.36 -6.10
N TRP A 260 3.92 -51.42 -6.67
CA TRP A 260 5.02 -51.73 -7.60
C TRP A 260 6.15 -52.49 -6.94
N VAL A 261 6.54 -52.11 -5.72
CA VAL A 261 7.60 -52.81 -4.97
C VAL A 261 7.17 -54.25 -4.66
N ILE A 262 5.93 -54.46 -4.22
CA ILE A 262 5.38 -55.79 -3.95
C ILE A 262 5.36 -56.64 -5.23
N TYR A 263 4.80 -56.10 -6.31
CA TYR A 263 4.70 -56.79 -7.60
C TYR A 263 6.08 -57.15 -8.19
N ALA A 264 7.03 -56.21 -8.16
CA ALA A 264 8.38 -56.45 -8.66
C ALA A 264 9.15 -57.49 -7.82
N ARG A 265 8.87 -57.57 -6.51
CA ARG A 265 9.40 -58.61 -5.62
C ARG A 265 8.79 -59.97 -5.94
N GLU A 266 7.47 -60.06 -6.07
CA GLU A 266 6.78 -61.31 -6.38
C GLU A 266 7.20 -61.86 -7.75
N ARG A 267 7.29 -61.01 -8.77
CA ARG A 267 7.75 -61.40 -10.11
C ARG A 267 9.16 -61.97 -10.08
N ARG A 268 10.08 -61.37 -9.30
CA ARG A 268 11.44 -61.93 -9.11
C ARG A 268 11.39 -63.30 -8.48
N HIS A 269 10.64 -63.48 -7.39
CA HIS A 269 10.47 -64.80 -6.77
C HIS A 269 9.96 -65.83 -7.79
N ARG A 270 8.95 -65.50 -8.60
CA ARG A 270 8.45 -66.42 -9.65
C ARG A 270 9.50 -66.79 -10.69
N VAL A 271 10.35 -65.84 -11.12
CA VAL A 271 11.44 -66.12 -12.09
C VAL A 271 12.52 -67.01 -11.46
N TYR A 272 12.97 -66.69 -10.24
CA TYR A 272 13.97 -67.50 -9.53
C TYR A 272 13.47 -68.92 -9.26
N THR A 273 12.22 -69.09 -8.82
CA THR A 273 11.63 -70.42 -8.57
C THR A 273 11.50 -71.25 -9.85
N LYS A 274 11.15 -70.64 -10.99
CA LYS A 274 11.12 -71.35 -12.29
C LYS A 274 12.50 -71.82 -12.74
N GLN A 275 13.52 -70.97 -12.61
CA GLN A 275 14.91 -71.35 -12.94
C GLN A 275 15.43 -72.48 -12.06
N PHE A 276 14.97 -72.59 -10.81
CA PHE A 276 15.35 -73.66 -9.89
C PHE A 276 14.62 -75.00 -10.13
N ILE A 277 13.46 -74.97 -10.80
CA ILE A 277 12.68 -76.17 -11.15
C ILE A 277 13.09 -76.74 -12.51
N GLU A 278 13.56 -75.90 -13.43
CA GLU A 278 13.96 -76.27 -14.80
C GLU A 278 15.45 -76.61 -14.97
N GLY A 279 16.28 -76.41 -13.94
CA GLY A 279 17.72 -76.75 -13.93
C GLY A 279 18.02 -77.95 -13.06
#